data_AF-A0A382NJI9-F1
#
_entry.id   AF-A0A382NJI9-F1
#
_cell.length_a   1.000
_cell.length_b   1.000
_cell.length_c   1.000
_cell.angle_alpha   90.00
_cell.angle_beta   90.00
_cell.angle_gamma   90.00
#
_symmetry.space_group_name_H-M   'P 1'
#
loop_
_entity.id
_entity.type
_entity.pdbx_description
1 polymer ?
#
loop_
_entity_poly.entity_id
_entity_poly.type
_entity_poly.pdbx_seq_one_letter_code
_entity_poly.pdbx_strand_id
1 'polypeptide(L)'
;MNTIDLRSDTLTQPTESMRKAMAEAEVGDDVFSEDPTVNRLEKIAAGRMGKEAAVFVPSGTMGNLISMLSHCNRGDEVILGDQSHIFLNEVGGIAAL
;
A
#
# COMPACT_ATOMS: atom_id res chain seq x y z
N MET A 1 -25.21 18.69 -6.57
CA MET A 1 -25.59 17.56 -7.43
C MET A 1 -24.85 16.35 -6.88
N ASN A 2 -25.55 15.28 -6.48
CA ASN A 2 -24.86 14.05 -6.08
C ASN A 2 -24.46 13.33 -7.38
N THR A 3 -23.17 13.40 -7.71
CA THR A 3 -22.61 12.72 -8.88
C THR A 3 -22.55 11.22 -8.63
N ILE A 4 -23.11 10.43 -9.54
CA ILE A 4 -22.90 8.98 -9.55
C ILE A 4 -21.63 8.73 -10.37
N ASP A 5 -20.54 8.39 -9.72
CA ASP A 5 -19.25 8.14 -10.36
C ASP A 5 -18.91 6.65 -10.29
N LEU A 6 -18.94 5.98 -11.44
CA LEU A 6 -18.71 4.54 -11.60
C LEU A 6 -17.38 4.21 -12.28
N ARG A 7 -16.46 5.19 -12.38
CA ARG A 7 -15.18 4.99 -13.07
C ARG A 7 -14.23 4.07 -12.30
N SER A 8 -14.19 4.18 -10.97
CA SER A 8 -13.37 3.36 -10.07
C SER A 8 -13.76 3.62 -8.60
N ASP A 9 -13.51 2.64 -7.74
CA ASP A 9 -13.56 2.75 -6.28
C ASP A 9 -12.47 3.66 -5.69
N THR A 10 -11.37 3.92 -6.41
CA THR A 10 -10.32 4.87 -6.00
C THR A 10 -10.80 6.33 -5.89
N LEU A 11 -11.98 6.64 -6.43
CA LEU A 11 -12.62 7.96 -6.34
C LEU A 11 -13.32 8.21 -5.00
N THR A 12 -13.31 7.22 -4.11
CA THR A 12 -13.88 7.32 -2.77
C THR A 12 -13.28 8.50 -2.00
N GLN A 13 -14.14 9.18 -1.24
CA GLN A 13 -13.77 10.29 -0.38
C GLN A 13 -13.84 9.87 1.08
N PRO A 14 -12.91 10.32 1.95
CA PRO A 14 -12.97 10.06 3.38
C PRO A 14 -14.28 10.54 3.98
N THR A 15 -14.94 9.66 4.74
CA THR A 15 -16.12 10.00 5.55
C THR A 15 -15.77 10.98 6.65
N GLU A 16 -16.77 11.63 7.24
CA GLU A 16 -16.55 12.57 8.35
C GLU A 16 -15.85 11.90 9.55
N SER A 17 -16.25 10.67 9.91
CA SER A 17 -15.61 9.91 10.97
C SER A 17 -14.14 9.58 10.65
N MET A 18 -13.82 9.29 9.39
CA MET A 18 -12.45 9.05 8.95
C MET A 18 -11.61 10.32 9.04
N ARG A 19 -12.16 11.46 8.60
CA ARG A 19 -11.48 12.77 8.70
C ARG A 19 -11.21 13.15 10.15
N LYS A 20 -12.16 12.90 11.05
CA LYS A 20 -11.98 13.11 12.49
C LYS A 20 -10.87 12.21 13.05
N ALA A 21 -10.88 10.91 12.73
CA ALA A 21 -9.84 9.98 13.16
C ALA A 21 -8.45 10.36 12.64
N MET A 22 -8.34 10.88 11.42
CA MET A 22 -7.09 11.40 10.87
C MET A 22 -6.60 12.65 11.62
N ALA A 23 -7.51 13.58 11.91
CA ALA A 23 -7.17 14.83 12.60
C ALA A 23 -6.77 14.61 14.08
N GLU A 24 -7.30 13.57 14.72
CA GLU A 24 -7.05 13.22 16.12
C GLU A 24 -5.94 12.16 16.29
N ALA A 25 -5.34 11.67 15.20
CA ALA A 25 -4.31 10.65 15.26
C ALA A 25 -3.04 11.17 15.95
N GLU A 26 -2.49 10.39 16.87
CA GLU A 26 -1.14 10.59 17.37
C GLU A 26 -0.14 10.23 16.26
N VAL A 27 0.81 11.12 15.99
CA VAL A 27 1.78 10.98 14.91
C VAL A 27 3.20 11.15 15.44
N GLY A 28 4.17 10.64 14.68
CA GLY A 28 5.59 10.73 15.00
C GLY A 28 6.44 10.62 13.73
N ASP A 29 7.75 10.45 13.90
CA ASP A 29 8.65 10.21 12.77
C ASP A 29 8.71 8.71 12.47
N ASP A 30 8.09 8.30 11.36
CA ASP A 30 8.02 6.90 10.94
C ASP A 30 9.39 6.32 10.54
N VAL A 31 10.34 7.15 10.08
CA VAL A 31 11.71 6.70 9.76
C VAL A 31 12.42 6.19 11.02
N PHE A 32 12.12 6.78 12.17
CA PHE A 32 12.59 6.33 13.49
C PHE A 32 11.62 5.36 14.18
N SER A 33 10.55 4.94 13.49
CA SER A 33 9.47 4.10 14.03
C SER A 33 8.75 4.71 15.24
N GLU A 34 8.72 6.03 15.33
CA GLU A 34 8.12 6.78 16.43
C GLU A 34 6.65 7.16 16.17
N ASP A 35 6.10 6.85 15.00
CA ASP A 35 4.68 7.10 14.71
C ASP A 35 3.77 5.99 15.32
N PRO A 36 3.00 6.28 16.38
CA PRO A 36 2.19 5.26 17.04
C PRO A 36 1.00 4.81 16.18
N THR A 37 0.51 5.64 15.28
CA THR A 37 -0.64 5.33 14.42
C THR A 37 -0.23 4.39 13.29
N VAL A 38 0.92 4.62 12.64
CA VAL A 38 1.49 3.72 11.62
C VAL A 38 1.81 2.36 12.24
N ASN A 39 2.55 2.35 13.36
CA ASN A 39 2.87 1.13 14.11
C ASN A 39 1.62 0.30 14.47
N ARG A 40 0.54 0.96 14.87
CA ARG A 40 -0.72 0.28 15.18
C ARG A 40 -1.39 -0.30 13.93
N LEU A 41 -1.41 0.45 12.83
CA LEU A 41 -1.96 -0.01 11.55
C LEU A 41 -1.24 -1.28 11.07
N GLU A 42 0.09 -1.27 11.09
CA GLU A 42 0.93 -2.40 10.65
C GLU A 42 0.72 -3.64 11.54
N LYS A 43 0.69 -3.47 12.87
CA LYS A 43 0.37 -4.58 13.80
C LYS A 43 -0.99 -5.20 13.53
N ILE A 44 -2.01 -4.36 13.27
CA ILE A 44 -3.36 -4.83 12.92
C ILE A 44 -3.32 -5.59 11.58
N ALA A 45 -2.63 -5.06 10.58
CA ALA A 45 -2.53 -5.68 9.26
C ALA A 45 -1.82 -7.04 9.33
N ALA A 46 -0.66 -7.11 9.99
CA ALA A 46 0.10 -8.34 10.21
C ALA A 46 -0.73 -9.40 10.94
N GLY A 47 -1.39 -9.01 12.04
CA GLY A 47 -2.25 -9.89 12.82
C GLY A 47 -3.46 -10.41 12.02
N ARG A 48 -4.09 -9.57 11.20
CA ARG A 48 -5.22 -9.98 10.34
C ARG A 48 -4.81 -10.96 9.24
N MET A 49 -3.59 -10.82 8.71
CA MET A 49 -3.08 -11.67 7.64
C MET A 49 -2.33 -12.91 8.15
N GLY A 50 -2.18 -13.07 9.46
CA GLY A 50 -1.39 -14.14 10.06
C GLY A 50 0.09 -14.08 9.65
N LYS A 51 0.64 -12.87 9.54
CA LYS A 51 2.04 -12.61 9.16
C LYS A 51 2.80 -12.00 10.34
N GLU A 52 4.12 -12.13 10.29
CA GLU A 52 5.02 -11.62 11.35
C GLU A 52 5.08 -10.09 11.38
N ALA A 53 5.01 -9.45 10.21
CA ALA A 53 5.12 -8.00 10.06
C ALA A 53 4.28 -7.50 8.87
N ALA A 54 4.08 -6.19 8.83
CA ALA A 54 3.52 -5.44 7.71
C ALA A 54 4.23 -4.08 7.63
N VAL A 55 4.15 -3.43 6.47
CA VAL A 55 4.71 -2.08 6.26
C VAL A 55 3.68 -1.20 5.56
N PHE A 56 3.47 0.02 6.04
CA PHE A 56 2.64 1.01 5.36
C PHE A 56 3.40 1.64 4.19
N VAL A 57 2.73 1.72 3.04
CA VAL A 57 3.29 2.35 1.83
C VAL A 57 2.28 3.31 1.20
N PRO A 58 2.72 4.36 0.49
CA PRO A 58 1.84 5.37 -0.07
C PRO A 58 0.90 4.87 -1.18
N SER A 59 1.21 3.75 -1.84
CA SER A 59 0.40 3.21 -2.93
C SER A 59 0.54 1.70 -3.09
N GLY A 60 -0.45 1.06 -3.72
CA GLY A 60 -0.38 -0.35 -4.11
C GLY A 60 0.77 -0.64 -5.09
N THR A 61 1.06 0.28 -6.01
CA THR A 61 2.21 0.18 -6.92
C THR A 61 3.54 0.12 -6.17
N MET A 62 3.74 0.95 -5.14
CA MET A 62 4.94 0.85 -4.30
C MET A 62 4.96 -0.47 -3.53
N GLY A 63 3.82 -0.91 -3.00
CA GLY A 63 3.71 -2.19 -2.28
C GLY A 63 4.13 -3.40 -3.12
N ASN A 64 3.66 -3.47 -4.37
CA ASN A 64 4.07 -4.50 -5.32
C ASN A 64 5.57 -4.37 -5.66
N LEU A 65 6.06 -3.16 -5.96
CA LEU A 65 7.46 -2.94 -6.29
C LEU A 65 8.40 -3.40 -5.16
N ILE A 66 8.15 -2.99 -3.91
CA ILE A 66 9.01 -3.41 -2.80
C ILE A 66 8.92 -4.92 -2.54
N SER A 67 7.75 -5.54 -2.75
CA SER A 67 7.59 -6.99 -2.62
C SER A 67 8.47 -7.72 -3.63
N MET A 68 8.47 -7.26 -4.88
CA MET A 68 9.29 -7.80 -5.96
C MET A 68 10.79 -7.60 -5.68
N LEU A 69 11.20 -6.39 -5.30
CA LEU A 69 12.59 -6.09 -4.92
C LEU A 69 13.07 -6.86 -3.68
N SER A 70 12.15 -7.27 -2.80
CA SER A 70 12.47 -8.08 -1.62
C SER A 70 12.56 -9.57 -1.92
N HIS A 71 11.86 -10.05 -2.95
CA HIS A 71 11.83 -11.47 -3.33
C HIS A 71 12.84 -11.83 -4.42
N CYS A 72 13.21 -10.88 -5.27
CA CYS A 72 14.01 -11.12 -6.47
C CYS A 72 15.21 -10.19 -6.52
N ASN A 73 16.33 -10.72 -6.99
CA ASN A 73 17.54 -9.96 -7.27
C ASN A 73 17.60 -9.56 -8.74
N ARG A 74 18.63 -8.77 -9.06
CA ARG A 74 18.87 -8.36 -10.42
C ARG A 74 19.13 -9.56 -11.34
N GLY A 75 18.35 -9.71 -12.40
CA GLY A 75 18.40 -10.82 -13.36
C GLY A 75 17.57 -12.05 -12.99
N ASP A 76 16.87 -12.05 -11.85
CA ASP A 76 15.90 -13.10 -11.52
C ASP A 76 14.64 -12.97 -12.39
N GLU A 77 13.91 -14.08 -12.54
CA GLU A 77 12.64 -14.13 -13.26
C GLU A 77 11.45 -14.12 -12.30
N VAL A 78 10.37 -13.43 -12.69
CA VAL A 78 9.06 -13.53 -12.03
C VAL A 78 7.97 -13.86 -13.03
N ILE A 79 7.25 -14.94 -12.75
CA ILE A 79 6.08 -15.36 -13.51
C ILE A 79 4.86 -14.58 -13.01
N LEU A 80 4.24 -13.81 -13.90
CA LEU A 80 3.05 -12.99 -13.62
C LEU A 80 1.92 -13.32 -14.60
N GLY A 81 0.69 -13.03 -14.21
CA GLY A 81 -0.43 -13.03 -15.16
C GLY A 81 -0.24 -11.93 -16.21
N ASP A 82 -0.57 -12.22 -17.46
CA ASP A 82 -0.44 -11.31 -18.60
C ASP A 82 -1.33 -10.07 -18.49
N GLN A 83 -2.40 -10.14 -17.69
CA GLN A 83 -3.30 -9.03 -17.36
C GLN A 83 -3.08 -8.45 -15.94
N SER A 84 -2.00 -8.81 -15.26
CA SER A 84 -1.75 -8.34 -13.89
C SER A 84 -1.45 -6.83 -13.84
N HIS A 85 -1.81 -6.19 -12.74
CA HIS A 85 -1.55 -4.76 -12.52
C HIS A 85 -0.04 -4.45 -12.54
N ILE A 86 0.77 -5.32 -11.92
CA ILE A 86 2.23 -5.25 -11.90
C ILE A 86 2.81 -5.16 -13.32
N PHE A 87 2.28 -5.98 -14.24
CA PHE A 87 2.76 -6.01 -15.62
C PHE A 87 2.25 -4.84 -16.46
N LEU A 88 0.96 -4.50 -16.38
CA LEU A 88 0.34 -3.55 -17.31
C LEU A 88 0.28 -2.09 -16.83
N ASN A 89 0.16 -1.86 -15.52
CA ASN A 89 -0.25 -0.55 -14.98
C ASN A 89 0.75 0.07 -13.99
N GLU A 90 1.92 -0.56 -13.79
CA GLU A 90 2.96 -0.08 -12.85
C GLU A 90 4.21 0.43 -13.55
N VAL A 91 4.06 0.88 -14.80
CA VAL A 91 5.10 1.57 -15.59
C VAL A 91 6.39 0.73 -15.74
N GLY A 92 6.27 -0.59 -15.65
CA GLY A 92 7.42 -1.50 -15.73
C GLY A 92 8.44 -1.34 -14.61
N GLY A 93 8.06 -0.82 -13.43
CA GLY A 93 8.99 -0.61 -12.31
C GLY A 93 9.77 -1.87 -11.91
N ILE A 94 9.16 -3.05 -12.10
CA ILE A 94 9.80 -4.34 -11.85
C ILE A 94 10.93 -4.67 -12.83
N ALA A 95 10.97 -4.06 -14.02
CA ALA A 95 12.00 -4.30 -15.04
C ALA A 95 13.35 -3.63 -14.70
N ALA A 96 13.45 -2.95 -13.55
CA ALA A 96 14.72 -2.53 -12.98
C ALA A 96 15.48 -3.68 -12.29
N LEU A 97 14.79 -4.81 -12.00
CA LEU A 97 15.41 -6.09 -11.69
C LEU A 97 16.17 -6.62 -12.91
#